data_AF-A0A7J9ST33-F1
#
_entry.id   AF-A0A7J9ST33-F1
#
_cell.length_a   1.000
_cell.length_b   1.000
_cell.length_c   1.000
_cell.angle_alpha   90.00
_cell.angle_beta   90.00
_cell.angle_gamma   90.00
#
_symmetry.space_group_name_H-M   'P 1'
#
loop_
_entity.id
_entity.type
_entity.pdbx_description
1 polymer ?
#
loop_
_entity_poly.entity_id
_entity_poly.type
_entity_poly.pdbx_seq_one_letter_code
_entity_poly.pdbx_strand_id
1 'polypeptide(L)'
;MTTVFQTFIVAPATTDWQSDLLIFSSSVAGDVSGSTSFTPYYDAQEWDTLESTVDIPAQTTQLTVRALSENRISDVGNPTFFVWTAASLSILDEISPAKGRMTEEGSVFTNDNARVTLGFEIHCDLRKPNNLQVIWPDGNKFHMPELTYVIYTDDPKTNLKLPVVPFDTFTGEGTGRFNGVEGATINYIFVDQGEPDNFDTVWILIFDKHEQEVLNVEGSMKYGNLQAHR
;
A
#
# COMPACT_ATOMS: atom_id res chain seq x y z
N MET A 1 -0.26 -10.55 35.94
CA MET A 1 -0.68 -9.73 34.80
C MET A 1 0.44 -8.73 34.54
N THR A 2 1.24 -8.96 33.51
CA THR A 2 2.27 -7.98 33.09
C THR A 2 1.70 -7.25 31.90
N THR A 3 1.31 -5.99 32.06
CA THR A 3 0.85 -5.16 30.95
C THR A 3 2.06 -4.51 30.31
N VAL A 4 2.35 -4.89 29.06
CA VAL A 4 3.31 -4.18 28.22
C VAL A 4 2.52 -3.19 27.37
N PHE A 5 2.98 -1.95 27.32
CA PHE A 5 2.39 -0.90 26.51
C PHE A 5 3.29 -0.70 25.30
N GLN A 6 2.67 -0.54 24.13
CA GLN A 6 3.38 -0.01 22.98
C GLN A 6 2.64 1.22 22.47
N THR A 7 3.39 2.32 22.40
CA THR A 7 2.92 3.59 21.87
C THR A 7 3.59 3.83 20.54
N PHE A 8 2.76 4.05 19.52
CA PHE A 8 3.18 4.45 18.20
C PHE A 8 2.95 5.94 18.05
N ILE A 9 3.95 6.65 17.54
CA ILE A 9 3.80 8.05 17.13
C ILE A 9 3.28 8.02 15.70
N VAL A 10 2.16 8.71 15.48
CA VAL A 10 1.45 8.71 14.20
C VAL A 10 1.40 10.14 13.69
N ALA A 11 1.64 10.34 12.39
CA ALA A 11 1.42 11.65 11.78
C ALA A 11 -0.08 11.98 11.83
N PRO A 12 -0.48 13.19 12.25
CA PRO A 12 -1.89 13.55 12.33
C PRO A 12 -2.50 13.63 10.92
N ALA A 13 -3.51 12.78 10.68
CA ALA A 13 -4.32 12.79 9.46
C ALA A 13 -5.43 13.85 9.51
N THR A 14 -5.90 14.32 8.35
CA THR A 14 -7.04 15.25 8.25
C THR A 14 -8.39 14.55 8.29
N THR A 15 -8.41 13.24 8.03
CA THR A 15 -9.59 12.38 8.00
C THR A 15 -9.34 11.12 8.83
N ASP A 16 -10.41 10.42 9.19
CA ASP A 16 -10.29 9.11 9.83
C ASP A 16 -9.74 8.11 8.80
N TRP A 17 -8.84 7.22 9.22
CA TRP A 17 -8.22 6.24 8.32
C TRP A 17 -8.00 4.90 9.03
N GLN A 18 -7.74 3.84 8.27
CA GLN A 18 -7.53 2.48 8.80
C GLN A 18 -6.08 2.05 8.62
N SER A 19 -5.52 1.44 9.67
CA SER A 19 -4.16 0.89 9.68
C SER A 19 -4.19 -0.58 10.03
N ASP A 20 -3.32 -1.36 9.38
CA ASP A 20 -3.04 -2.72 9.78
C ASP A 20 -2.07 -2.75 10.96
N LEU A 21 -2.52 -3.38 12.03
CA LEU A 21 -1.78 -3.64 13.24
C LEU A 21 -1.35 -5.11 13.25
N LEU A 22 -0.04 -5.33 13.24
CA LEU A 22 0.58 -6.63 13.32
C LEU A 22 1.16 -6.85 14.72
N ILE A 23 0.67 -7.86 15.43
CA ILE A 23 1.08 -8.20 16.79
C ILE A 23 1.81 -9.54 16.75
N PHE A 24 3.06 -9.55 17.20
CA PHE A 24 3.84 -10.77 17.39
C PHE A 24 3.73 -11.22 18.83
N SER A 25 3.26 -12.44 19.04
CA SER A 25 3.09 -13.00 20.37
C SER A 25 3.70 -14.39 20.49
N SER A 26 4.03 -14.76 21.71
CA SER A 26 4.33 -16.14 22.07
C SER A 26 3.36 -16.53 23.19
N SER A 27 2.68 -17.65 23.03
CA SER A 27 1.75 -18.17 24.02
C SER A 27 2.27 -19.49 24.60
N VAL A 28 2.06 -19.70 25.90
CA VAL A 28 2.27 -21.01 26.52
C VAL A 28 0.92 -21.48 27.03
N ALA A 29 0.24 -22.24 26.17
CA ALA A 29 -1.08 -22.85 26.36
C ALA A 29 -2.26 -21.87 26.52
N GLY A 30 -3.34 -22.14 25.80
CA GLY A 30 -4.66 -21.52 25.98
C GLY A 30 -5.22 -20.84 24.72
N ASP A 31 -6.52 -20.97 24.53
CA ASP A 31 -7.31 -20.37 23.45
C ASP A 31 -7.27 -18.83 23.54
N VAL A 32 -6.90 -18.15 22.44
CA VAL A 32 -6.97 -16.69 22.32
C VAL A 32 -8.31 -16.34 21.69
N SER A 33 -9.29 -15.94 22.51
CA SER A 33 -10.63 -15.55 22.01
C SER A 33 -10.89 -14.04 22.12
N GLY A 34 -11.08 -13.37 20.98
CA GLY A 34 -11.62 -12.01 20.86
C GLY A 34 -11.70 -11.55 19.40
N SER A 35 -12.93 -11.30 18.91
CA SER A 35 -13.44 -10.88 17.57
C SER A 35 -12.74 -11.24 16.24
N THR A 36 -11.53 -11.80 16.22
CA THR A 36 -10.95 -12.53 15.11
C THR A 36 -10.55 -13.90 15.65
N SER A 37 -11.34 -14.90 15.28
CA SER A 37 -11.23 -16.27 15.78
C SER A 37 -9.90 -16.92 15.35
N PHE A 38 -9.08 -17.31 16.32
CA PHE A 38 -7.95 -18.22 16.11
C PHE A 38 -8.08 -19.42 17.04
N THR A 39 -7.80 -20.62 16.50
CA THR A 39 -7.65 -21.87 17.24
C THR A 39 -6.15 -22.18 17.30
N PRO A 40 -5.44 -21.94 18.42
CA PRO A 40 -4.03 -22.28 18.53
C PRO A 40 -3.84 -23.81 18.57
N TYR A 41 -2.85 -24.30 17.82
CA TYR A 41 -2.41 -25.69 17.89
C TYR A 41 -1.43 -25.84 19.06
N TYR A 42 -1.61 -26.89 19.86
CA TYR A 42 -0.84 -27.09 21.10
C TYR A 42 0.55 -27.67 20.82
N ASP A 43 1.55 -26.84 20.58
CA ASP A 43 2.92 -27.15 20.99
C ASP A 43 3.60 -25.90 21.59
N ALA A 44 4.41 -26.09 22.62
CA ALA A 44 4.90 -25.00 23.49
C ALA A 44 6.03 -24.17 22.87
N GLN A 45 6.02 -23.99 21.54
CA GLN A 45 7.09 -23.33 20.80
C GLN A 45 6.61 -22.58 19.55
N GLU A 46 5.36 -22.11 19.52
CA GLU A 46 4.82 -21.39 18.36
C GLU A 46 4.82 -19.86 18.60
N TRP A 47 5.36 -19.14 17.61
CA TRP A 47 5.22 -17.68 17.51
C TRP A 47 3.95 -17.40 16.73
N ASP A 48 2.98 -16.76 17.38
CA ASP A 48 1.69 -16.44 16.79
C ASP A 48 1.66 -14.99 16.32
N THR A 49 1.13 -14.78 15.12
CA THR A 49 0.90 -13.46 14.54
C THR A 49 -0.58 -13.13 14.59
N LEU A 50 -0.92 -11.97 15.13
CA LEU A 50 -2.28 -11.43 15.13
C LEU A 50 -2.32 -10.18 14.25
N GLU A 51 -3.13 -10.24 13.21
CA GLU A 51 -3.47 -9.12 12.33
C GLU A 51 -4.81 -8.54 12.75
N SER A 52 -4.86 -7.22 12.90
CA SER A 52 -6.09 -6.48 13.15
C SER A 52 -6.05 -5.15 12.43
N THR A 53 -7.17 -4.74 11.85
CA THR A 53 -7.34 -3.37 11.36
C THR A 53 -7.79 -2.48 12.52
N VAL A 54 -7.24 -1.28 12.61
CA VAL A 54 -7.61 -0.28 13.63
C VAL A 54 -8.00 1.02 12.96
N ASP A 55 -9.18 1.55 13.33
CA ASP A 55 -9.61 2.90 12.95
C ASP A 55 -8.79 3.94 13.73
N ILE A 56 -8.14 4.84 13.02
CA ILE A 56 -7.36 5.96 13.57
C ILE A 56 -8.10 7.27 13.24
N PRO A 57 -8.72 7.92 14.25
CA PRO A 57 -9.43 9.17 14.02
C PRO A 57 -8.50 10.28 13.50
N ALA A 58 -9.07 11.22 12.75
CA ALA A 58 -8.40 12.43 12.32
C ALA A 58 -7.71 13.13 13.51
N GLN A 59 -6.54 13.74 13.26
CA GLN A 59 -5.72 14.44 14.26
C GLN A 59 -5.12 13.54 15.36
N THR A 60 -5.26 12.21 15.27
CA THR A 60 -4.57 11.30 16.21
C THR A 60 -3.07 11.42 16.02
N THR A 61 -2.36 11.76 17.09
CA THR A 61 -0.90 11.88 17.11
C THR A 61 -0.22 10.72 17.83
N GLN A 62 -1.00 9.92 18.57
CA GLN A 62 -0.52 8.80 19.36
C GLN A 62 -1.57 7.68 19.36
N LEU A 63 -1.13 6.49 18.99
CA LEU A 63 -1.90 5.26 19.16
C LEU A 63 -1.22 4.42 20.25
N THR A 64 -1.95 4.12 21.33
CA THR A 64 -1.45 3.21 22.37
C THR A 64 -2.20 1.90 22.29
N VAL A 65 -1.48 0.83 21.97
CA VAL A 65 -2.02 -0.53 21.94
C VAL A 65 -1.76 -1.19 23.30
N ARG A 66 -2.79 -1.83 23.84
CA ARG A 66 -2.73 -2.56 25.10
C ARG A 66 -3.22 -3.98 24.85
N ALA A 67 -2.34 -4.95 24.95
CA ALA A 67 -2.74 -6.34 25.00
C ALA A 67 -3.07 -6.74 26.44
N LEU A 68 -4.17 -7.46 26.60
CA LEU A 68 -4.63 -7.99 27.88
C LEU A 68 -4.78 -9.50 27.73
N SER A 69 -4.24 -10.23 28.70
CA SER A 69 -4.44 -11.67 28.82
C SER A 69 -5.19 -11.94 30.12
N GLU A 70 -6.34 -12.59 29.99
CA GLU A 70 -7.19 -13.01 31.09
C GLU A 70 -7.20 -14.53 31.13
N ASN A 71 -6.77 -15.12 32.25
CA ASN A 71 -6.96 -16.55 32.47
C ASN A 71 -8.41 -16.79 32.95
N ARG A 72 -9.25 -17.29 32.05
CA ARG A 72 -10.67 -17.57 32.35
C ARG A 72 -10.93 -18.96 32.92
N ILE A 73 -9.94 -19.86 32.93
CA ILE A 73 -10.08 -21.23 33.43
C ILE A 73 -9.23 -21.39 34.68
N SER A 74 -9.88 -21.69 35.80
CA SER A 74 -9.26 -21.91 37.11
C SER A 74 -8.53 -23.26 37.20
N ASP A 75 -7.73 -23.62 36.20
CA ASP A 75 -6.88 -24.80 36.26
C ASP A 75 -5.64 -24.46 37.09
N VAL A 76 -5.65 -24.90 38.35
CA VAL A 76 -4.68 -24.59 39.42
C VAL A 76 -3.28 -25.21 39.17
N GLY A 77 -2.87 -25.40 37.92
CA GLY A 77 -1.60 -26.05 37.56
C GLY A 77 -0.87 -25.46 36.35
N ASN A 78 -1.56 -24.77 35.44
CA ASN A 78 -0.96 -24.22 34.22
C ASN A 78 -1.46 -22.78 34.01
N PRO A 79 -0.73 -21.74 34.47
CA PRO A 79 -1.11 -20.38 34.15
C PRO A 79 -0.96 -20.18 32.63
N THR A 80 -2.06 -19.95 31.91
CA THR A 80 -1.99 -19.44 30.54
C THR A 80 -1.38 -18.05 30.63
N PHE A 81 -0.16 -17.87 30.14
CA PHE A 81 0.47 -16.56 30.10
C PHE A 81 0.72 -16.18 28.64
N PHE A 82 0.19 -15.03 28.26
CA PHE A 82 0.50 -14.36 27.00
C PHE A 82 1.76 -13.52 27.20
N VAL A 83 2.82 -13.82 26.44
CA VAL A 83 4.02 -12.98 26.39
C VAL A 83 4.00 -12.23 25.06
N TRP A 84 3.66 -10.95 25.17
CA TRP A 84 3.79 -9.99 24.08
C TRP A 84 5.22 -9.47 24.05
N THR A 85 5.95 -9.79 23.00
CA THR A 85 7.36 -9.38 22.85
C THR A 85 7.49 -8.07 22.08
N ALA A 86 6.66 -7.85 21.06
CA ALA A 86 6.62 -6.64 20.26
C ALA A 86 5.34 -6.57 19.41
N ALA A 87 4.93 -5.37 19.02
CA ALA A 87 4.06 -5.12 17.89
C ALA A 87 4.70 -4.13 16.93
N SER A 88 4.24 -4.16 15.69
CA SER A 88 4.55 -3.17 14.67
C SER A 88 3.25 -2.59 14.16
N LEU A 89 3.20 -1.28 14.04
CA LEU A 89 2.13 -0.57 13.36
C LEU A 89 2.64 -0.21 11.97
N SER A 90 1.96 -0.68 10.93
CA SER A 90 2.20 -0.20 9.57
C SER A 90 1.30 1.00 9.34
N ILE A 91 1.84 2.19 9.58
CA ILE A 91 1.17 3.43 9.24
C ILE A 91 1.33 3.58 7.74
N LEU A 92 0.24 3.39 6.99
CA LEU A 92 0.12 4.02 5.69
C LEU A 92 0.14 5.51 5.98
N ASP A 93 1.27 6.16 5.67
CA ASP A 93 1.40 7.60 5.86
C ASP A 93 0.35 8.24 4.96
N GLU A 94 -0.78 8.68 5.54
CA GLU A 94 -1.61 9.67 4.90
C GLU A 94 -0.77 10.94 4.87
N ILE A 95 0.02 11.09 3.79
CA ILE A 95 0.35 12.42 3.33
C ILE A 95 -1.02 13.10 3.20
N SER A 96 -1.25 14.12 4.05
CA SER A 96 -2.43 15.00 4.01
C SER A 96 -2.82 15.17 2.55
N PRO A 97 -4.09 14.95 2.11
CA PRO A 97 -4.51 14.99 0.71
C PRO A 97 -4.04 16.28 0.07
N ALA A 98 -2.81 16.24 -0.40
CA ALA A 98 -2.19 17.29 -1.15
C ALA A 98 -2.97 17.21 -2.43
N LYS A 99 -3.39 18.35 -2.95
CA LYS A 99 -4.08 18.47 -4.22
C LYS A 99 -3.19 18.07 -5.41
N GLY A 100 -2.18 17.24 -5.16
CA GLY A 100 -1.23 16.78 -6.12
C GLY A 100 -1.85 15.84 -7.14
N ARG A 101 -1.11 15.75 -8.22
CA ARG A 101 -1.35 14.82 -9.31
C ARG A 101 0.01 14.44 -9.87
N MET A 102 0.11 13.26 -10.43
CA MET A 102 1.23 12.90 -11.29
C MET A 102 0.73 12.89 -12.73
N THR A 103 1.52 13.48 -13.63
CA THR A 103 1.20 13.51 -15.06
C THR A 103 2.37 13.01 -15.85
N GLU A 104 2.09 12.29 -16.93
CA GLU A 104 3.14 11.94 -17.87
C GLU A 104 2.67 11.47 -19.24
N GLU A 105 3.55 11.57 -20.24
CA GLU A 105 3.54 10.80 -21.49
C GLU A 105 4.93 10.23 -21.81
N GLY A 106 5.05 8.90 -21.82
CA GLY A 106 6.35 8.26 -21.97
C GLY A 106 6.28 6.81 -22.44
N SER A 107 7.40 6.11 -22.35
CA SER A 107 7.51 4.70 -22.71
C SER A 107 8.40 3.92 -21.76
N VAL A 108 8.01 2.68 -21.51
CA VAL A 108 8.85 1.65 -20.90
C VAL A 108 9.01 0.51 -21.89
N PHE A 109 10.04 -0.31 -21.72
CA PHE A 109 10.33 -1.43 -22.59
C PHE A 109 10.28 -2.72 -21.79
N THR A 110 9.59 -3.72 -22.32
CA THR A 110 9.60 -5.08 -21.79
C THR A 110 10.96 -5.74 -22.03
N ASN A 111 11.18 -6.90 -21.41
CA ASN A 111 12.43 -7.67 -21.56
C ASN A 111 12.71 -8.13 -23.01
N ASP A 112 11.67 -8.31 -23.83
CA ASP A 112 11.75 -8.61 -25.26
C ASP A 112 11.83 -7.35 -26.13
N ASN A 113 12.06 -6.18 -25.50
CA ASN A 113 12.25 -4.88 -26.16
C ASN A 113 11.00 -4.38 -26.91
N ALA A 114 9.82 -4.87 -26.54
CA ALA A 114 8.56 -4.31 -26.97
C ALA A 114 8.30 -2.97 -26.26
N ARG A 115 7.86 -1.97 -27.03
CA ARG A 115 7.57 -0.64 -26.52
C ARG A 115 6.17 -0.61 -25.91
N VAL A 116 6.10 -0.23 -24.64
CA VAL A 116 4.86 0.08 -23.92
C VAL A 116 4.79 1.58 -23.75
N THR A 117 3.82 2.23 -24.39
CA THR A 117 3.59 3.67 -24.24
C THR A 117 2.51 3.92 -23.21
N LEU A 118 2.74 4.87 -22.31
CA LEU A 118 1.77 5.27 -21.30
C LEU A 118 1.55 6.78 -21.34
N GLY A 119 0.32 7.18 -21.03
CA GLY A 119 -0.06 8.57 -20.87
C GLY A 119 -1.11 8.70 -19.78
N PHE A 120 -0.90 9.59 -18.81
CA PHE A 120 -1.80 9.69 -17.68
C PHE A 120 -1.82 11.06 -16.99
N GLU A 121 -2.94 11.32 -16.32
CA GLU A 121 -3.11 12.32 -15.27
C GLU A 121 -3.90 11.65 -14.14
N ILE A 122 -3.26 11.52 -12.97
CA ILE A 122 -3.83 10.82 -11.82
C ILE A 122 -3.65 11.68 -10.59
N HIS A 123 -4.73 11.91 -9.84
CA HIS A 123 -4.73 12.65 -8.59
C HIS A 123 -4.23 11.78 -7.44
N CYS A 124 -3.58 12.39 -6.44
CA CYS A 124 -3.18 11.75 -5.19
C CYS A 124 -4.38 11.34 -4.29
N ASP A 125 -5.59 11.33 -4.83
CA ASP A 125 -6.84 10.94 -4.19
C ASP A 125 -7.81 10.37 -5.23
N LEU A 126 -8.96 9.88 -4.79
CA LEU A 126 -9.96 9.25 -5.67
C LEU A 126 -10.82 10.26 -6.44
N ARG A 127 -10.49 11.57 -6.43
CA ARG A 127 -11.27 12.56 -7.18
C ARG A 127 -11.09 12.33 -8.67
N LYS A 128 -12.20 12.47 -9.40
CA LYS A 128 -12.22 12.37 -10.86
C LYS A 128 -11.87 13.74 -11.48
N PRO A 129 -11.27 13.76 -12.69
CA PRO A 129 -10.94 12.60 -13.51
C PRO A 129 -9.60 11.96 -13.12
N ASN A 130 -9.54 10.62 -13.15
CA ASN A 130 -8.28 9.88 -13.19
C ASN A 130 -8.23 9.17 -14.54
N ASN A 131 -7.19 9.45 -15.33
CA ASN A 131 -7.06 8.87 -16.67
C ASN A 131 -5.67 8.27 -16.81
N LEU A 132 -5.61 6.97 -17.09
CA LEU A 132 -4.39 6.30 -17.49
C LEU A 132 -4.65 5.48 -18.74
N GLN A 133 -3.75 5.62 -19.71
CA GLN A 133 -3.74 4.85 -20.95
C GLN A 133 -2.42 4.11 -21.07
N VAL A 134 -2.48 2.82 -21.39
CA VAL A 134 -1.32 1.97 -21.67
C VAL A 134 -1.55 1.30 -23.02
N ILE A 135 -0.58 1.41 -23.93
CA ILE A 135 -0.65 0.84 -25.28
C ILE A 135 0.64 0.05 -25.53
N TRP A 136 0.51 -1.15 -26.08
CA TRP A 136 1.65 -2.05 -26.37
C TRP A 136 1.41 -2.81 -27.70
N PRO A 137 2.34 -3.65 -28.16
CA PRO A 137 2.24 -4.31 -29.46
C PRO A 137 0.95 -5.11 -29.67
N ASP A 138 0.73 -5.48 -30.94
CA ASP A 138 -0.47 -6.17 -31.43
C ASP A 138 -1.77 -5.35 -31.30
N GLY A 139 -1.64 -4.04 -31.11
CA GLY A 139 -2.78 -3.12 -31.00
C GLY A 139 -3.46 -3.17 -29.63
N ASN A 140 -2.79 -3.78 -28.63
CA ASN A 140 -3.32 -3.88 -27.29
C ASN A 140 -3.36 -2.52 -26.59
N LYS A 141 -4.46 -2.26 -25.91
CA LYS A 141 -4.68 -1.02 -25.16
C LYS A 141 -5.46 -1.26 -23.88
N PHE A 142 -5.04 -0.59 -22.82
CA PHE A 142 -5.77 -0.49 -21.57
C PHE A 142 -6.08 0.98 -21.27
N HIS A 143 -7.30 1.24 -20.81
CA HIS A 143 -7.74 2.57 -20.38
C HIS A 143 -8.43 2.47 -19.03
N MET A 144 -7.88 3.18 -18.04
CA MET A 144 -8.37 3.26 -16.67
C MET A 144 -9.09 4.60 -16.43
N PRO A 145 -10.43 4.63 -16.41
CA PRO A 145 -11.21 5.80 -16.00
C PRO A 145 -11.47 5.84 -14.49
N GLU A 146 -11.19 4.75 -13.76
CA GLU A 146 -11.55 4.60 -12.35
C GLU A 146 -10.34 4.14 -11.54
N LEU A 147 -9.85 5.06 -10.71
CA LEU A 147 -8.88 4.80 -9.66
C LEU A 147 -9.63 4.25 -8.44
N THR A 148 -9.21 3.09 -7.94
CA THR A 148 -9.82 2.42 -6.77
C THR A 148 -8.94 2.51 -5.53
N TYR A 149 -7.64 2.66 -5.72
CA TYR A 149 -6.67 2.76 -4.64
C TYR A 149 -5.52 3.67 -5.04
N VAL A 150 -5.00 4.43 -4.07
CA VAL A 150 -3.81 5.24 -4.24
C VAL A 150 -3.08 5.41 -2.92
N ILE A 151 -1.76 5.21 -2.97
CA ILE A 151 -0.80 5.73 -2.00
C ILE A 151 0.19 6.60 -2.76
N TYR A 152 0.61 7.68 -2.14
CA TYR A 152 1.75 8.46 -2.59
C TYR A 152 2.70 8.66 -1.42
N THR A 153 4.00 8.51 -1.68
CA THR A 153 5.05 8.61 -0.66
C THR A 153 6.18 9.49 -1.14
N ASP A 154 6.98 10.01 -0.21
CA ASP A 154 8.23 10.70 -0.46
C ASP A 154 9.38 9.78 -0.02
N ASP A 155 10.26 9.35 -0.93
CA ASP A 155 11.54 8.76 -0.51
C ASP A 155 12.50 9.90 -0.12
N PRO A 156 12.91 10.01 1.15
CA PRO A 156 13.79 11.08 1.61
C PRO A 156 15.19 11.04 0.96
N LYS A 157 15.53 9.98 0.21
CA LYS A 157 16.75 9.88 -0.58
C LYS A 157 16.64 10.56 -1.94
N THR A 158 15.43 10.72 -2.46
CA THR A 158 15.17 11.42 -3.71
C THR A 158 15.09 12.91 -3.42
N ASN A 159 16.12 13.67 -3.81
CA ASN A 159 16.08 15.12 -3.70
C ASN A 159 15.47 15.70 -4.98
N LEU A 160 14.13 15.75 -5.05
CA LEU A 160 13.43 16.48 -6.11
C LEU A 160 13.91 17.93 -6.13
N LYS A 161 14.71 18.31 -7.13
CA LYS A 161 15.23 19.69 -7.21
C LYS A 161 14.14 20.63 -7.71
N LEU A 162 13.38 20.22 -8.73
CA LEU A 162 12.30 20.99 -9.35
C LEU A 162 11.37 20.06 -10.15
N PRO A 163 10.03 20.09 -9.99
CA PRO A 163 9.28 20.89 -9.03
C PRO A 163 9.43 20.34 -7.60
N VAL A 164 9.47 21.23 -6.60
CA VAL A 164 9.53 20.82 -5.18
C VAL A 164 8.13 20.41 -4.72
N VAL A 165 7.84 19.13 -4.82
CA VAL A 165 6.59 18.50 -4.42
C VAL A 165 6.84 17.51 -3.27
N PRO A 166 5.84 17.26 -2.40
CA PRO A 166 6.04 16.49 -1.18
C PRO A 166 5.94 14.97 -1.41
N PHE A 167 6.10 14.50 -2.64
CA PHE A 167 6.05 13.08 -2.98
C PHE A 167 6.77 12.83 -4.29
N ASP A 168 7.38 11.65 -4.41
CA ASP A 168 8.10 11.21 -5.60
C ASP A 168 7.55 9.87 -6.13
N THR A 169 6.86 9.13 -5.28
CA THR A 169 6.39 7.78 -5.55
C THR A 169 4.87 7.73 -5.51
N PHE A 170 4.29 7.11 -6.53
CA PHE A 170 2.86 6.95 -6.69
C PHE A 170 2.53 5.48 -6.92
N THR A 171 1.83 4.85 -5.98
CA THR A 171 1.32 3.48 -6.09
C THR A 171 -0.19 3.54 -6.26
N GLY A 172 -0.74 2.84 -7.24
CA GLY A 172 -2.18 2.86 -7.45
C GLY A 172 -2.75 1.60 -8.06
N GLU A 173 -4.06 1.47 -7.89
CA GLU A 173 -4.87 0.43 -8.49
C GLU A 173 -6.10 1.05 -9.14
N GLY A 174 -6.58 0.41 -10.21
CA GLY A 174 -7.81 0.85 -10.84
C GLY A 174 -8.46 -0.20 -11.71
N THR A 175 -9.64 0.15 -12.18
CA THR A 175 -10.42 -0.67 -13.10
C THR A 175 -10.63 0.06 -14.41
N GLY A 176 -10.82 -0.70 -15.49
CA GLY A 176 -11.02 -0.12 -16.79
C GLY A 176 -11.27 -1.12 -17.91
N ARG A 177 -10.90 -0.69 -19.12
CA ARG A 177 -11.13 -1.41 -20.35
C ARG A 177 -9.84 -1.95 -20.93
N PHE A 178 -9.77 -3.26 -21.15
CA PHE A 178 -8.74 -3.88 -21.98
C PHE A 178 -9.32 -4.16 -23.37
N ASN A 179 -8.71 -3.60 -24.42
CA ASN A 179 -9.16 -3.71 -25.81
C ASN A 179 -10.66 -3.39 -26.02
N GLY A 180 -11.20 -2.47 -25.21
CA GLY A 180 -12.60 -2.05 -25.25
C GLY A 180 -13.56 -2.91 -24.42
N VAL A 181 -13.06 -3.97 -23.76
CA VAL A 181 -13.83 -4.84 -22.87
C VAL A 181 -13.66 -4.35 -21.42
N GLU A 182 -14.77 -4.02 -20.76
CA GLU A 182 -14.81 -3.61 -19.35
C GLU A 182 -14.44 -4.76 -18.39
N GLY A 183 -13.98 -4.41 -17.19
CA GLY A 183 -13.70 -5.34 -16.09
C GLY A 183 -12.24 -5.74 -15.95
N ALA A 184 -11.34 -5.11 -16.71
CA ALA A 184 -9.90 -5.29 -16.55
C ALA A 184 -9.38 -4.46 -15.37
N THR A 185 -8.29 -4.89 -14.74
CA THR A 185 -7.68 -4.23 -13.58
C THR A 185 -6.22 -3.89 -13.86
N ILE A 186 -5.70 -2.89 -13.13
CA ILE A 186 -4.30 -2.48 -13.19
C ILE A 186 -3.76 -2.26 -11.77
N ASN A 187 -2.50 -2.62 -11.57
CA ASN A 187 -1.66 -2.18 -10.47
C ASN A 187 -0.45 -1.46 -11.07
N TYR A 188 -0.01 -0.37 -10.45
CA TYR A 188 1.16 0.35 -10.93
C TYR A 188 1.92 1.05 -9.81
N ILE A 189 3.22 1.24 -10.05
CA ILE A 189 4.11 2.09 -9.24
C ILE A 189 4.85 3.01 -10.21
N PHE A 190 4.77 4.32 -9.97
CA PHE A 190 5.51 5.35 -10.68
C PHE A 190 6.42 6.08 -9.71
N VAL A 191 7.68 6.26 -10.06
CA VAL A 191 8.66 6.98 -9.25
C VAL A 191 9.30 8.07 -10.10
N ASP A 192 9.04 9.32 -9.76
CA ASP A 192 9.68 10.53 -10.27
C ASP A 192 11.01 10.70 -9.52
N GLN A 193 12.15 10.60 -10.19
CA GLN A 193 13.47 10.73 -9.54
C GLN A 193 13.94 12.19 -9.44
N GLY A 194 13.14 13.13 -9.97
CA GLY A 194 13.43 14.54 -9.96
C GLY A 194 14.52 14.97 -10.93
N GLU A 195 14.43 16.22 -11.35
CA GLU A 195 15.26 16.77 -12.40
C GLU A 195 16.60 17.28 -11.81
N PRO A 196 17.73 17.17 -12.54
CA PRO A 196 17.87 16.81 -13.96
C PRO A 196 18.06 15.30 -14.21
N ASP A 197 17.90 14.47 -13.19
CA ASP A 197 18.25 13.06 -13.24
C ASP A 197 17.02 12.25 -13.74
N ASN A 198 16.89 12.12 -15.08
CA ASN A 198 15.75 11.46 -15.76
C ASN A 198 15.73 9.92 -15.60
N PHE A 199 15.80 9.43 -14.38
CA PHE A 199 15.77 7.99 -14.06
C PHE A 199 14.45 7.54 -13.49
N ASP A 200 13.36 8.20 -13.88
CA ASP A 200 12.03 7.83 -13.45
C ASP A 200 11.76 6.36 -13.74
N THR A 201 11.09 5.68 -12.82
CA THR A 201 10.81 4.25 -12.95
C THR A 201 9.33 3.98 -12.96
N VAL A 202 8.96 2.96 -13.72
CA VAL A 202 7.59 2.52 -13.89
C VAL A 202 7.54 1.02 -13.65
N TRP A 203 6.53 0.58 -12.90
CA TRP A 203 6.04 -0.78 -12.90
C TRP A 203 4.54 -0.77 -13.19
N ILE A 204 4.08 -1.65 -14.09
CA ILE A 204 2.69 -1.80 -14.47
C ILE A 204 2.38 -3.30 -14.57
N LEU A 205 1.28 -3.71 -13.95
CA LEU A 205 0.70 -5.05 -14.05
C LEU A 205 -0.79 -4.92 -14.40
N ILE A 206 -1.22 -5.54 -15.50
CA ILE A 206 -2.61 -5.48 -16.00
C ILE A 206 -3.17 -6.88 -16.11
N PHE A 207 -4.39 -7.05 -15.60
CA PHE A 207 -5.19 -8.26 -15.78
C PHE A 207 -6.42 -7.98 -16.64
N ASP A 208 -6.82 -8.96 -17.45
CA ASP A 208 -8.11 -8.93 -18.13
C ASP A 208 -9.27 -9.23 -17.15
N LYS A 209 -10.50 -9.21 -17.67
CA LYS A 209 -11.72 -9.49 -16.87
C LYS A 209 -11.81 -10.92 -16.30
N HIS A 210 -10.90 -11.81 -16.71
CA HIS A 210 -10.80 -13.18 -16.25
C HIS A 210 -9.60 -13.37 -15.32
N GLU A 211 -9.03 -12.27 -14.83
CA GLU A 211 -7.86 -12.24 -13.95
C GLU A 211 -6.62 -12.86 -14.61
N GLN A 212 -6.55 -12.86 -15.95
CA GLN A 212 -5.36 -13.29 -16.67
C GLN A 212 -4.42 -12.12 -16.88
N GLU A 213 -3.15 -12.31 -16.54
CA GLU A 213 -2.10 -11.32 -16.78
C GLU A 213 -1.95 -11.08 -18.29
N VAL A 214 -2.13 -9.82 -18.71
CA VAL A 214 -1.99 -9.40 -20.12
C VAL A 214 -0.83 -8.43 -20.35
N LEU A 215 -0.30 -7.84 -19.29
CA LEU A 215 0.91 -7.03 -19.31
C LEU A 215 1.56 -7.02 -17.93
N ASN A 216 2.87 -7.24 -17.88
CA ASN A 216 3.71 -6.99 -16.71
C ASN A 216 5.02 -6.39 -17.21
N VAL A 217 5.27 -5.13 -16.84
CA VAL A 217 6.43 -4.39 -17.33
C VAL A 217 7.00 -3.52 -16.22
N GLU A 218 8.32 -3.54 -16.09
CA GLU A 218 9.08 -2.65 -15.23
C GLU A 218 10.26 -2.06 -15.98
N GLY A 219 10.68 -0.86 -15.59
CA GLY A 219 11.93 -0.28 -16.04
C GLY A 219 11.99 1.23 -15.92
N SER A 220 13.12 1.78 -16.35
CA SER A 220 13.27 3.22 -16.45
C SER A 220 12.46 3.76 -17.62
N MET A 221 11.81 4.89 -17.38
CA MET A 221 11.08 5.62 -18.40
C MET A 221 12.02 6.12 -19.51
N LYS A 222 11.49 6.13 -20.73
CA LYS A 222 12.13 6.62 -21.96
C LYS A 222 11.12 7.47 -22.73
N TYR A 223 11.63 8.44 -23.48
CA TYR A 223 10.82 9.32 -24.33
C TYR A 223 9.71 10.07 -23.55
N GLY A 224 10.00 10.44 -22.31
CA GLY A 224 9.09 11.01 -21.33
C GLY A 224 9.82 11.43 -20.04
N ASN A 225 9.12 12.04 -19.10
CA ASN A 225 9.55 12.43 -17.75
C ASN A 225 8.36 12.46 -16.76
N LEU A 226 8.29 11.50 -15.83
CA LEU A 226 7.29 11.52 -14.75
C LEU A 226 7.37 12.87 -14.01
N GLN A 227 6.23 13.52 -13.80
CA GLN A 227 6.19 14.77 -13.03
C GLN A 227 5.10 14.72 -11.97
N ALA A 228 5.53 14.83 -10.72
CA ALA A 228 4.65 15.10 -9.61
C ALA A 228 4.32 16.61 -9.50
N HIS A 229 3.06 16.93 -9.23
CA HIS A 229 2.51 18.29 -9.13
C HIS A 229 1.78 18.50 -7.80
N ARG A 230 1.50 19.76 -7.44
CA ARG A 230 0.61 20.16 -6.33
C ARG A 230 -0.80 20.56 -6.81
#